data_AF-A0A498SVL5-F1
#
_entry.id   AF-A0A498SVL5-F1
#
_cell.length_a   1.000
_cell.length_b   1.000
_cell.length_c   1.000
_cell.angle_alpha   90.00
_cell.angle_beta   90.00
_cell.angle_gamma   90.00
#
_symmetry.space_group_name_H-M   'P 1'
#
loop_
_entity.id
_entity.type
_entity.pdbx_description
1 polymer ?
#
loop_
_entity_poly.entity_id
_entity_poly.type
_entity_poly.pdbx_seq_one_letter_code
_entity_poly.pdbx_strand_id
1 'polypeptide(L)'
;MNANMDPCEDFYEYACGNWIKEHPIPDDAPSVSNFENLGQGLELALKGLLERKNVEGLDGEAVRKARAFYRLCLNETAIMNTWREAFDDAVEKFGGWPSLEQSDDKPRIPIEQMYGVMVAKFKCDSLFKATVQPDDKNSKQNILLIDQPALNLFARDFYILPETQEERLAYKTLIRDVLLLLQARVEAYNRDFDEILQFETDLANVEEMIDLIMAAFVDMLQTEDWLTERAKEFAKEKVDAMSKKIGYPNYLDDSKLVDNDYKDYIVYDNNYYKTKFQFYQMYQKDVLERIVEKVDRERWVAGAALVNAFYSPNTNEIIFPAGILQPVFYHKNFPRSMNFGGIGVVIGHEITHGFDDRGRLYDKYGNIRQWWDNATIEKFETKTKCIEDQYSAFVLEQIGMKVNGRSTKGENIADNGGLKQAYKAYKEYVRKHPQYSLLPGVNLTHDQLFFLNYAQ
;
A
#
# COMPACT_ATOMS: atom_id res chain seq x y z
N MET A 1 21.17 -15.48 -10.12
CA MET A 1 20.87 -16.41 -11.22
C MET A 1 21.45 -17.79 -10.96
N ASN A 2 20.65 -18.85 -11.18
CA ASN A 2 21.09 -20.23 -11.27
C ASN A 2 21.35 -20.58 -12.74
N ALA A 3 22.60 -20.49 -13.17
CA ALA A 3 23.01 -20.75 -14.56
C ALA A 3 22.86 -22.22 -15.03
N ASN A 4 22.51 -23.14 -14.12
CA ASN A 4 22.26 -24.54 -14.47
C ASN A 4 20.79 -24.81 -14.87
N MET A 5 19.88 -23.86 -14.62
CA MET A 5 18.48 -23.97 -15.06
C MET A 5 18.33 -23.48 -16.50
N ASP A 6 17.45 -24.08 -17.29
CA ASP A 6 17.10 -23.55 -18.61
C ASP A 6 16.13 -22.37 -18.44
N PRO A 7 16.48 -21.15 -18.91
CA PRO A 7 15.58 -19.99 -18.86
C PRO A 7 14.27 -20.18 -19.65
N CYS A 8 14.17 -21.19 -20.52
CA CYS A 8 12.94 -21.52 -21.25
C CYS A 8 11.99 -22.41 -20.44
N GLU A 9 12.48 -23.14 -19.45
CA GLU A 9 11.70 -24.06 -18.61
C GLU A 9 11.23 -23.37 -17.32
N ASP A 10 12.14 -22.68 -16.60
CA ASP A 10 11.81 -21.84 -15.46
C ASP A 10 12.73 -20.61 -15.42
N PHE A 11 12.18 -19.48 -15.85
CA PHE A 11 12.92 -18.21 -15.86
C PHE A 11 13.11 -17.63 -14.45
N TYR A 12 12.26 -17.99 -13.47
CA TYR A 12 12.37 -17.51 -12.09
C TYR A 12 13.47 -18.27 -11.33
N GLU A 13 13.51 -19.60 -11.40
CA GLU A 13 14.65 -20.37 -10.86
C GLU A 13 15.95 -20.00 -11.59
N TYR A 14 15.92 -19.78 -12.91
CA TYR A 14 17.08 -19.24 -13.64
C TYR A 14 17.53 -17.88 -13.09
N ALA A 15 16.63 -16.90 -12.94
CA ALA A 15 17.00 -15.55 -12.49
C ALA A 15 17.42 -15.50 -11.01
N CYS A 16 16.70 -16.21 -10.14
CA CYS A 16 16.66 -16.01 -8.69
C CYS A 16 17.00 -17.25 -7.84
N GLY A 17 17.04 -18.45 -8.43
CA GLY A 17 17.18 -19.71 -7.68
C GLY A 17 18.40 -19.86 -6.77
N ASN A 18 19.53 -19.23 -7.09
CA ASN A 18 20.69 -19.18 -6.18
C ASN A 18 20.53 -18.11 -5.09
N TRP A 19 19.86 -16.99 -5.40
CA TRP A 19 19.58 -15.95 -4.42
C TRP A 19 18.67 -16.48 -3.31
N ILE A 20 17.61 -17.22 -3.67
CA ILE A 20 16.69 -17.88 -2.72
C ILE A 20 17.42 -18.85 -1.78
N LYS A 21 18.45 -19.57 -2.28
CA LYS A 21 19.27 -20.51 -1.48
C LYS A 21 20.26 -19.79 -0.55
N GLU A 22 20.69 -18.58 -0.91
CA GLU A 22 21.64 -17.77 -0.14
C GLU A 22 20.96 -16.81 0.85
N HIS A 23 19.66 -16.54 0.67
CA HIS A 23 18.86 -15.61 1.48
C HIS A 23 17.65 -16.35 2.09
N PRO A 24 17.85 -17.18 3.14
CA PRO A 24 16.73 -17.72 3.91
C PRO A 24 15.97 -16.58 4.59
N ILE A 25 14.65 -16.75 4.76
CA ILE A 25 13.80 -15.79 5.47
C ILE A 25 14.29 -15.68 6.93
N PRO A 26 14.61 -14.47 7.43
CA PRO A 26 15.00 -14.26 8.83
C PRO A 26 13.88 -14.57 9.83
N ASP A 27 14.25 -14.96 11.06
CA ASP A 27 13.29 -15.29 12.15
C ASP A 27 12.33 -14.13 12.51
N ASP A 28 12.70 -12.88 12.20
CA ASP A 28 11.95 -11.66 12.48
C ASP A 28 11.17 -11.09 11.27
N ALA A 29 11.18 -11.79 10.13
CA ALA A 29 10.55 -11.34 8.88
C ALA A 29 9.58 -12.40 8.30
N PRO A 30 8.43 -11.98 7.73
CA PRO A 30 7.50 -12.91 7.06
C PRO A 30 7.94 -13.29 5.64
N SER A 31 8.85 -12.53 5.03
CA SER A 31 9.33 -12.69 3.66
C SER A 31 10.74 -12.10 3.51
N VAL A 32 11.39 -12.41 2.37
CA VAL A 32 12.63 -11.75 1.96
C VAL A 32 12.65 -11.60 0.44
N SER A 33 12.86 -10.37 -0.06
CA SER A 33 13.07 -10.06 -1.48
C SER A 33 13.94 -8.81 -1.64
N ASN A 34 14.17 -8.39 -2.88
CA ASN A 34 14.85 -7.13 -3.15
C ASN A 34 14.05 -5.89 -2.69
N PHE A 35 12.73 -5.97 -2.52
CA PHE A 35 11.96 -4.87 -1.91
C PHE A 35 12.27 -4.74 -0.40
N GLU A 36 12.23 -5.82 0.36
CA GLU A 36 12.55 -5.82 1.80
C GLU A 36 14.00 -5.40 2.05
N ASN A 37 14.96 -5.90 1.25
CA ASN A 37 16.37 -5.49 1.35
C ASN A 37 16.56 -3.98 1.19
N LEU A 38 15.82 -3.35 0.27
CA LEU A 38 15.86 -1.90 0.05
C LEU A 38 15.08 -1.14 1.12
N GLY A 39 14.00 -1.72 1.65
CA GLY A 39 13.29 -1.25 2.83
C GLY A 39 14.22 -1.16 4.05
N GLN A 40 14.91 -2.25 4.39
CA GLN A 40 15.91 -2.30 5.47
C GLN A 40 17.06 -1.30 5.26
N GLY A 41 17.57 -1.17 4.04
CA GLY A 41 18.59 -0.17 3.70
C GLY A 41 18.11 1.27 3.90
N LEU A 42 16.84 1.55 3.55
CA LEU A 42 16.19 2.83 3.77
C LEU A 42 15.93 3.09 5.26
N GLU A 43 15.46 2.11 6.02
CA GLU A 43 15.26 2.20 7.47
C GLU A 43 16.57 2.47 8.21
N LEU A 44 17.68 1.83 7.81
CA LEU A 44 19.00 2.10 8.37
C LEU A 44 19.46 3.54 8.07
N ALA A 45 19.16 4.06 6.88
CA ALA A 45 19.43 5.46 6.53
C ALA A 45 18.55 6.43 7.34
N LEU A 46 17.27 6.13 7.53
CA LEU A 46 16.34 6.93 8.35
C LEU A 46 16.76 6.93 9.83
N LYS A 47 17.10 5.77 10.40
CA LYS A 47 17.71 5.63 11.73
C LYS A 47 18.95 6.52 11.85
N GLY A 48 19.86 6.41 10.89
CA GLY A 48 21.09 7.22 10.81
C GLY A 48 20.86 8.73 10.62
N LEU A 49 19.65 9.18 10.26
CA LEU A 49 19.24 10.60 10.22
C LEU A 49 18.51 11.04 11.50
N LEU A 50 17.72 10.15 12.11
CA LEU A 50 16.92 10.41 13.30
C LEU A 50 17.72 10.37 14.61
N GLU A 51 18.81 9.59 14.67
CA GLU A 51 19.73 9.54 15.82
C GLU A 51 20.71 10.71 15.89
N ARG A 52 20.80 11.54 14.85
CA ARG A 52 21.73 12.68 14.82
C ARG A 52 21.35 13.73 15.86
N LYS A 53 22.36 14.35 16.47
CA LYS A 53 22.15 15.56 17.29
C LYS A 53 21.59 16.68 16.40
N ASN A 54 20.69 17.47 16.98
CA ASN A 54 20.17 18.66 16.32
C ASN A 54 21.28 19.68 16.09
N VAL A 55 21.31 20.26 14.90
CA VAL A 55 22.22 21.30 14.45
C VAL A 55 21.46 22.62 14.40
N GLU A 56 21.83 23.55 15.28
CA GLU A 56 21.21 24.87 15.35
C GLU A 56 21.37 25.63 14.03
N GLY A 57 20.31 26.31 13.60
CA GLY A 57 20.26 27.04 12.32
C GLY A 57 20.12 26.18 11.06
N LEU A 58 20.23 24.85 11.16
CA LEU A 58 20.03 23.92 10.04
C LEU A 58 18.74 23.10 10.19
N ASP A 59 18.49 22.51 11.37
CA ASP A 59 17.31 21.68 11.59
C ASP A 59 16.07 22.52 11.95
N GLY A 60 15.06 22.47 11.06
CA GLY A 60 13.73 23.04 11.31
C GLY A 60 13.04 22.46 12.55
N GLU A 61 11.97 23.11 13.00
CA GLU A 61 11.09 22.60 14.05
C GLU A 61 10.53 21.21 13.74
N ALA A 62 10.09 20.96 12.49
CA ALA A 62 9.56 19.67 12.06
C ALA A 62 10.60 18.53 12.22
N VAL A 63 11.84 18.77 11.80
CA VAL A 63 12.94 17.80 11.95
C VAL A 63 13.25 17.55 13.43
N ARG A 64 13.24 18.60 14.26
CA ARG A 64 13.44 18.48 15.71
C ARG A 64 12.31 17.69 16.37
N LYS A 65 11.05 17.89 15.96
CA LYS A 65 9.88 17.09 16.40
C LYS A 65 10.02 15.62 15.99
N ALA A 66 10.39 15.32 14.75
CA ALA A 66 10.62 13.95 14.27
C ALA A 66 11.71 13.22 15.08
N ARG A 67 12.88 13.85 15.29
CA ARG A 67 13.95 13.26 16.13
C ARG A 67 13.57 13.15 17.61
N ALA A 68 12.71 14.03 18.13
CA ALA A 68 12.21 13.92 19.50
C ALA A 68 11.23 12.75 19.64
N PHE A 69 10.26 12.62 18.74
CA PHE A 69 9.31 11.50 18.74
C PHE A 69 10.00 10.14 18.53
N TYR A 70 11.01 10.06 17.66
CA TYR A 70 11.86 8.87 17.50
C TYR A 70 12.51 8.45 18.82
N ARG A 71 13.08 9.40 19.58
CA ARG A 71 13.69 9.13 20.90
C ARG A 71 12.68 8.74 21.97
N LEU A 72 11.43 9.20 21.88
CA LEU A 72 10.35 8.70 22.75
C LEU A 72 10.01 7.24 22.43
N CYS A 73 9.99 6.86 21.15
CA CYS A 73 9.70 5.49 20.72
C CYS A 73 10.76 4.49 21.19
N LEU A 74 12.05 4.89 21.24
CA LEU A 74 13.14 4.04 21.73
C LEU A 74 13.22 3.93 23.26
N ASN A 75 12.46 4.73 24.02
CA ASN A 75 12.50 4.70 25.48
C ASN A 75 11.50 3.68 26.04
N GLU A 76 11.79 2.40 25.84
CA GLU A 76 10.97 1.27 26.31
C GLU A 76 10.66 1.36 27.80
N THR A 77 11.59 1.80 28.64
CA THR A 77 11.34 1.98 30.08
C THR A 77 10.27 3.02 30.37
N ALA A 78 10.28 4.17 29.66
CA ALA A 78 9.22 5.17 29.81
C ALA A 78 7.87 4.67 29.29
N ILE A 79 7.87 3.91 28.18
CA ILE A 79 6.67 3.27 27.62
C ILE A 79 6.08 2.26 28.62
N MET A 80 6.90 1.35 29.15
CA MET A 80 6.48 0.32 30.11
C MET A 80 6.03 0.89 31.46
N ASN A 81 6.47 2.09 31.83
CA ASN A 81 6.00 2.79 33.03
C ASN A 81 4.70 3.60 32.81
N THR A 82 4.31 3.90 31.56
CA THR A 82 3.18 4.81 31.26
C THR A 82 2.07 4.21 30.41
N TRP A 83 2.25 3.00 29.84
CA TRP A 83 1.26 2.38 28.95
C TRP A 83 -0.11 2.19 29.62
N ARG A 84 -0.14 1.82 30.91
CA ARG A 84 -1.39 1.53 31.63
C ARG A 84 -2.22 2.79 31.83
N GLU A 85 -1.59 3.90 32.23
CA GLU A 85 -2.26 5.22 32.34
C GLU A 85 -2.82 5.66 30.98
N ALA A 86 -2.02 5.54 29.91
CA ALA A 86 -2.45 5.90 28.56
C ALA A 86 -3.55 4.98 28.00
N PHE A 87 -3.57 3.71 28.41
CA PHE A 87 -4.61 2.74 28.09
C PHE A 87 -5.92 3.06 28.83
N ASP A 88 -5.85 3.29 30.14
CA ASP A 88 -7.04 3.60 30.96
C ASP A 88 -7.68 4.93 30.52
N ASP A 89 -6.89 5.96 30.18
CA ASP A 89 -7.36 7.23 29.57
C ASP A 89 -8.04 7.03 28.20
N ALA A 90 -7.57 6.06 27.39
CA ALA A 90 -8.22 5.71 26.13
C ALA A 90 -9.54 4.97 26.35
N VAL A 91 -9.56 4.00 27.27
CA VAL A 91 -10.77 3.24 27.64
C VAL A 91 -11.84 4.15 28.26
N GLU A 92 -11.46 5.10 29.11
CA GLU A 92 -12.39 6.09 29.66
C GLU A 92 -13.00 6.96 28.55
N LYS A 93 -12.21 7.38 27.55
CA LYS A 93 -12.69 8.12 26.37
C LYS A 93 -13.62 7.31 25.46
N PHE A 94 -13.53 5.99 25.49
CA PHE A 94 -14.49 5.09 24.83
C PHE A 94 -15.73 4.79 25.71
N GLY A 95 -15.76 5.26 26.95
CA GLY A 95 -16.86 5.06 27.89
C GLY A 95 -16.76 3.79 28.73
N GLY A 96 -15.58 3.16 28.81
CA GLY A 96 -15.36 1.89 29.49
C GLY A 96 -15.24 0.70 28.52
N TRP A 97 -14.76 -0.43 29.03
CA TRP A 97 -14.68 -1.71 28.30
C TRP A 97 -15.30 -2.81 29.18
N PRO A 98 -16.46 -3.38 28.81
CA PRO A 98 -17.21 -4.32 29.67
C PRO A 98 -16.39 -5.51 30.24
N SER A 99 -15.44 -6.03 29.47
CA SER A 99 -14.53 -7.11 29.88
C SER A 99 -13.63 -6.75 31.08
N LEU A 100 -13.38 -5.45 31.30
CA LEU A 100 -12.52 -4.90 32.36
C LEU A 100 -13.31 -4.26 33.52
N GLU A 101 -14.60 -4.03 33.35
CA GLU A 101 -15.50 -3.47 34.38
C GLU A 101 -15.92 -4.57 35.38
N GLN A 102 -16.41 -4.19 36.57
CA GLN A 102 -16.81 -5.14 37.62
C GLN A 102 -18.10 -5.91 37.30
N SER A 103 -18.92 -5.37 36.40
CA SER A 103 -20.14 -5.96 35.86
C SER A 103 -20.17 -5.78 34.33
N ASP A 104 -21.07 -6.50 33.64
CA ASP A 104 -21.30 -6.34 32.20
C ASP A 104 -22.08 -5.04 31.88
N ASP A 105 -21.62 -3.92 32.44
CA ASP A 105 -22.21 -2.61 32.26
C ASP A 105 -21.97 -2.12 30.82
N LYS A 106 -22.98 -1.50 30.23
CA LYS A 106 -22.85 -0.90 28.90
C LYS A 106 -21.88 0.29 28.94
N PRO A 107 -21.16 0.59 27.84
CA PRO A 107 -20.38 1.81 27.73
C PRO A 107 -21.17 3.05 28.14
N ARG A 108 -20.53 3.94 28.89
CA ARG A 108 -21.13 5.14 29.50
C ARG A 108 -21.55 6.20 28.47
N ILE A 109 -21.19 6.01 27.20
CA ILE A 109 -21.49 6.88 26.07
C ILE A 109 -22.18 6.10 24.93
N PRO A 110 -22.98 6.75 24.07
CA PRO A 110 -23.55 6.13 22.88
C PRO A 110 -22.48 5.61 21.92
N ILE A 111 -22.80 4.56 21.16
CA ILE A 111 -21.87 3.92 20.21
C ILE A 111 -21.36 4.89 19.13
N GLU A 112 -22.20 5.84 18.71
CA GLU A 112 -21.87 6.87 17.73
C GLU A 112 -20.82 7.84 18.27
N GLN A 113 -20.89 8.16 19.57
CA GLN A 113 -19.92 9.02 20.25
C GLN A 113 -18.61 8.28 20.49
N MET A 114 -18.67 7.01 20.93
CA MET A 114 -17.50 6.14 21.05
C MET A 114 -16.76 6.03 19.71
N TYR A 115 -17.49 5.73 18.63
CA TYR A 115 -16.91 5.55 17.30
C TYR A 115 -16.31 6.84 16.75
N GLY A 116 -17.01 7.98 16.90
CA GLY A 116 -16.47 9.28 16.53
C GLY A 116 -15.17 9.63 17.27
N VAL A 117 -15.02 9.19 18.52
CA VAL A 117 -13.78 9.34 19.29
C VAL A 117 -12.68 8.39 18.79
N MET A 118 -12.99 7.12 18.53
CA MET A 118 -12.05 6.13 17.98
C MET A 118 -11.45 6.59 16.64
N VAL A 119 -12.30 6.99 15.69
CA VAL A 119 -11.86 7.47 14.38
C VAL A 119 -11.06 8.77 14.52
N ALA A 120 -11.64 9.81 15.13
CA ALA A 120 -11.07 11.16 15.09
C ALA A 120 -9.86 11.40 16.01
N LYS A 121 -9.64 10.57 17.04
CA LYS A 121 -8.50 10.73 17.98
C LYS A 121 -7.51 9.58 17.96
N PHE A 122 -7.96 8.36 17.65
CA PHE A 122 -7.13 7.16 17.73
C PHE A 122 -6.85 6.52 16.37
N LYS A 123 -7.39 7.07 15.27
CA LYS A 123 -7.24 6.55 13.91
C LYS A 123 -7.64 5.06 13.84
N CYS A 124 -8.76 4.73 14.47
CA CYS A 124 -9.28 3.38 14.64
C CYS A 124 -10.73 3.30 14.11
N ASP A 125 -10.94 2.52 13.06
CA ASP A 125 -12.15 2.47 12.23
C ASP A 125 -12.69 1.04 12.04
N SER A 126 -12.77 0.27 13.14
CA SER A 126 -13.10 -1.16 13.17
C SER A 126 -14.55 -1.58 12.85
N LEU A 127 -15.50 -0.64 12.65
CA LEU A 127 -16.90 -0.98 12.31
C LEU A 127 -17.24 -0.67 10.85
N PHE A 128 -16.77 0.47 10.37
CA PHE A 128 -16.84 0.92 8.98
C PHE A 128 -15.84 2.06 8.80
N LYS A 129 -15.03 1.99 7.75
CA LYS A 129 -14.09 3.05 7.40
C LYS A 129 -14.88 4.32 7.07
N ALA A 130 -14.53 5.41 7.75
CA ALA A 130 -15.14 6.73 7.54
C ALA A 130 -14.02 7.74 7.26
N THR A 131 -13.87 8.16 6.00
CA THR A 131 -12.76 9.01 5.55
C THR A 131 -13.21 10.03 4.51
N VAL A 132 -12.46 11.12 4.38
CA VAL A 132 -12.65 12.07 3.29
C VAL A 132 -11.72 11.70 2.13
N GLN A 133 -12.26 11.69 0.92
CA GLN A 133 -11.50 11.47 -0.33
C GLN A 133 -12.07 12.33 -1.47
N PRO A 134 -11.37 12.47 -2.61
CA PRO A 134 -11.97 13.05 -3.82
C PRO A 134 -13.24 12.31 -4.24
N ASP A 135 -14.28 13.04 -4.67
CA ASP A 135 -15.49 12.43 -5.25
C ASP A 135 -15.14 11.74 -6.58
N ASP A 136 -15.38 10.44 -6.67
CA ASP A 136 -15.14 9.65 -7.87
C ASP A 136 -15.87 10.20 -9.10
N LYS A 137 -17.02 10.88 -8.95
CA LYS A 137 -17.76 11.51 -10.06
C LYS A 137 -17.38 12.97 -10.29
N ASN A 138 -16.67 13.60 -9.34
CA ASN A 138 -16.23 14.99 -9.39
C ASN A 138 -14.92 15.22 -8.63
N SER A 139 -13.80 14.81 -9.24
CA SER A 139 -12.39 14.94 -8.81
C SER A 139 -11.86 16.35 -8.48
N LYS A 140 -12.75 17.34 -8.35
CA LYS A 140 -12.47 18.71 -7.89
C LYS A 140 -13.00 18.97 -6.48
N GLN A 141 -13.89 18.10 -5.98
CA GLN A 141 -14.51 18.18 -4.66
C GLN A 141 -14.15 16.93 -3.85
N ASN A 142 -14.12 17.09 -2.54
CA ASN A 142 -14.01 15.96 -1.63
C ASN A 142 -15.41 15.51 -1.18
N ILE A 143 -15.54 14.24 -0.79
CA ILE A 143 -16.75 13.62 -0.26
C ILE A 143 -16.39 12.76 0.96
N LEU A 144 -17.36 12.55 1.86
CA LEU A 144 -17.26 11.54 2.90
C LEU A 144 -17.52 10.16 2.29
N LEU A 145 -16.51 9.31 2.28
CA LEU A 145 -16.64 7.88 2.01
C LEU A 145 -17.00 7.16 3.32
N ILE A 146 -18.01 6.30 3.25
CA ILE A 146 -18.29 5.24 4.22
C ILE A 146 -18.08 3.92 3.47
N ASP A 147 -17.25 3.05 4.04
CA ASP A 147 -16.73 1.84 3.40
C ASP A 147 -16.55 0.73 4.45
N GLN A 148 -16.28 -0.50 4.02
CA GLN A 148 -16.02 -1.62 4.95
C GLN A 148 -14.78 -1.34 5.83
N PRO A 149 -14.74 -1.82 7.08
CA PRO A 149 -13.56 -1.66 7.94
C PRO A 149 -12.43 -2.58 7.48
N ALA A 150 -11.21 -2.32 7.96
CA ALA A 150 -10.16 -3.33 7.89
C ALA A 150 -10.48 -4.47 8.87
N LEU A 151 -10.39 -5.71 8.41
CA LEU A 151 -10.47 -6.90 9.26
C LEU A 151 -9.15 -7.10 10.04
N ASN A 152 -9.23 -7.77 11.20
CA ASN A 152 -8.07 -7.98 12.07
C ASN A 152 -7.22 -9.20 11.65
N LEU A 153 -7.85 -10.23 11.06
CA LEU A 153 -7.14 -11.22 10.23
C LEU A 153 -7.00 -10.68 8.80
N PHE A 154 -5.93 -11.08 8.11
CA PHE A 154 -5.47 -10.49 6.85
C PHE A 154 -6.51 -10.37 5.72
N ALA A 155 -7.51 -11.26 5.70
CA ALA A 155 -8.62 -11.23 4.76
C ALA A 155 -9.80 -12.05 5.31
N ARG A 156 -10.99 -11.85 4.74
CA ARG A 156 -12.19 -12.65 5.00
C ARG A 156 -11.93 -14.16 5.03
N ASP A 157 -11.12 -14.67 4.09
CA ASP A 157 -10.80 -16.09 3.93
C ASP A 157 -10.20 -16.72 5.20
N PHE A 158 -9.51 -15.93 6.04
CA PHE A 158 -8.99 -16.39 7.34
C PHE A 158 -10.09 -16.63 8.39
N TYR A 159 -11.28 -16.03 8.25
CA TYR A 159 -12.42 -16.29 9.13
C TYR A 159 -13.23 -17.52 8.71
N ILE A 160 -13.30 -17.82 7.41
CA ILE A 160 -14.27 -18.78 6.85
C ILE A 160 -13.66 -20.10 6.36
N LEU A 161 -12.42 -20.12 5.87
CA LEU A 161 -11.88 -21.31 5.20
C LEU A 161 -11.47 -22.37 6.24
N PRO A 162 -11.82 -23.66 6.04
CA PRO A 162 -11.36 -24.74 6.92
C PRO A 162 -9.84 -24.79 7.10
N GLU A 163 -9.10 -24.46 6.04
CA GLU A 163 -7.64 -24.49 5.97
C GLU A 163 -6.98 -23.50 6.95
N THR A 164 -7.62 -22.35 7.21
CA THR A 164 -7.09 -21.27 8.07
C THR A 164 -7.44 -21.42 9.57
N GLN A 165 -7.59 -22.68 10.02
CA GLN A 165 -7.98 -22.99 11.41
C GLN A 165 -6.90 -22.63 12.44
N GLU A 166 -5.62 -22.76 12.08
CA GLU A 166 -4.52 -22.49 13.00
C GLU A 166 -4.38 -20.99 13.28
N GLU A 167 -4.56 -20.14 12.27
CA GLU A 167 -4.54 -18.68 12.38
C GLU A 167 -5.72 -18.18 13.23
N ARG A 168 -6.92 -18.73 13.05
CA ARG A 168 -8.05 -18.44 13.94
C ARG A 168 -7.76 -18.83 15.38
N LEU A 169 -7.10 -19.97 15.61
CA LEU A 169 -6.75 -20.42 16.96
C LEU A 169 -5.66 -19.52 17.58
N ALA A 170 -4.67 -19.09 16.80
CA ALA A 170 -3.65 -18.14 17.22
C ALA A 170 -4.27 -16.78 17.57
N TYR A 171 -5.21 -16.29 16.76
CA TYR A 171 -5.91 -15.03 17.01
C TYR A 171 -6.83 -15.09 18.24
N LYS A 172 -7.59 -16.19 18.43
CA LYS A 172 -8.30 -16.46 19.70
C LYS A 172 -7.37 -16.44 20.91
N THR A 173 -6.19 -17.05 20.77
CA THR A 173 -5.17 -17.09 21.83
C THR A 173 -4.64 -15.70 22.15
N LEU A 174 -4.37 -14.87 21.14
CA LEU A 174 -3.95 -13.48 21.30
C LEU A 174 -5.01 -12.64 22.03
N ILE A 175 -6.29 -12.71 21.63
CA ILE A 175 -7.38 -11.98 22.30
C ILE A 175 -7.45 -12.37 23.79
N ARG A 176 -7.44 -13.68 24.08
CA ARG A 176 -7.46 -14.21 25.46
C ARG A 176 -6.27 -13.68 26.27
N ASP A 177 -5.06 -13.77 25.74
CA ASP A 177 -3.84 -13.44 26.48
C ASP A 177 -3.71 -11.92 26.69
N VAL A 178 -4.16 -11.09 25.74
CA VAL A 178 -4.29 -9.64 25.94
C VAL A 178 -5.32 -9.32 27.02
N LEU A 179 -6.50 -9.95 27.02
CA LEU A 179 -7.51 -9.74 28.07
C LEU A 179 -6.98 -10.14 29.46
N LEU A 180 -6.23 -11.24 29.55
CA LEU A 180 -5.55 -11.66 30.79
C LEU A 180 -4.51 -10.63 31.27
N LEU A 181 -3.67 -10.11 30.36
CA LEU A 181 -2.69 -9.05 30.67
C LEU A 181 -3.34 -7.75 31.12
N LEU A 182 -4.52 -7.42 30.58
CA LEU A 182 -5.32 -6.26 30.96
C LEU A 182 -6.09 -6.43 32.29
N GLN A 183 -6.05 -7.64 32.88
CA GLN A 183 -6.74 -8.05 34.11
C GLN A 183 -8.27 -8.13 33.96
N ALA A 184 -8.75 -8.58 32.80
CA ALA A 184 -10.16 -8.87 32.55
C ALA A 184 -10.72 -9.95 33.49
N ARG A 185 -12.04 -9.95 33.70
CA ARG A 185 -12.74 -11.00 34.47
C ARG A 185 -12.59 -12.38 33.81
N VAL A 186 -12.47 -13.43 34.62
CA VAL A 186 -12.21 -14.81 34.16
C VAL A 186 -13.38 -15.37 33.35
N GLU A 187 -14.59 -14.97 33.72
CA GLU A 187 -15.84 -15.32 33.06
C GLU A 187 -16.05 -14.53 31.77
N ALA A 188 -15.49 -13.31 31.69
CA ALA A 188 -15.64 -12.43 30.54
C ALA A 188 -14.77 -12.89 29.37
N TYR A 189 -13.47 -13.16 29.56
CA TYR A 189 -12.60 -13.48 28.43
C TYR A 189 -13.06 -14.71 27.63
N ASN A 190 -13.60 -15.74 28.30
CA ASN A 190 -14.06 -16.98 27.66
C ASN A 190 -15.34 -16.81 26.83
N ARG A 191 -16.16 -15.79 27.13
CA ARG A 191 -17.36 -15.44 26.35
C ARG A 191 -16.98 -14.45 25.25
N ASP A 192 -16.31 -13.38 25.65
CA ASP A 192 -16.03 -12.24 24.80
C ASP A 192 -15.11 -12.63 23.63
N PHE A 193 -14.22 -13.65 23.75
CA PHE A 193 -13.42 -14.10 22.59
C PHE A 193 -14.27 -14.74 21.49
N ASP A 194 -15.27 -15.55 21.84
CA ASP A 194 -16.13 -16.22 20.86
C ASP A 194 -17.13 -15.21 20.25
N GLU A 195 -17.65 -14.28 21.06
CA GLU A 195 -18.50 -13.18 20.58
C GLU A 195 -17.74 -12.22 19.64
N ILE A 196 -16.49 -11.86 19.95
CA ILE A 196 -15.63 -11.03 19.08
C ILE A 196 -15.35 -11.75 17.76
N LEU A 197 -14.90 -13.02 17.80
CA LEU A 197 -14.60 -13.73 16.55
C LEU A 197 -15.87 -13.95 15.72
N GLN A 198 -17.01 -14.28 16.34
CA GLN A 198 -18.27 -14.43 15.61
C GLN A 198 -18.69 -13.10 14.99
N PHE A 199 -18.60 -11.99 15.72
CA PHE A 199 -18.90 -10.65 15.19
C PHE A 199 -18.01 -10.28 14.00
N GLU A 200 -16.69 -10.49 14.11
CA GLU A 200 -15.76 -10.25 12.99
C GLU A 200 -16.03 -11.20 11.80
N THR A 201 -16.41 -12.45 12.06
CA THR A 201 -16.77 -13.42 11.01
C THR A 201 -18.07 -13.02 10.31
N ASP A 202 -19.07 -12.56 11.06
CA ASP A 202 -20.34 -12.06 10.51
C ASP A 202 -20.10 -10.80 9.67
N LEU A 203 -19.25 -9.89 10.16
CA LEU A 203 -18.84 -8.67 9.45
C LEU A 203 -18.08 -8.98 8.15
N ALA A 204 -17.12 -9.91 8.19
CA ALA A 204 -16.40 -10.40 7.02
C ALA A 204 -17.36 -11.11 6.03
N ASN A 205 -18.42 -11.76 6.50
CA ASN A 205 -19.43 -12.37 5.63
C ASN A 205 -20.35 -11.34 4.93
N VAL A 206 -20.40 -10.08 5.38
CA VAL A 206 -21.10 -9.00 4.66
C VAL A 206 -20.31 -8.55 3.41
N GLU A 207 -18.98 -8.68 3.40
CA GLU A 207 -18.13 -8.28 2.27
C GLU A 207 -18.44 -9.06 0.97
N GLU A 208 -18.92 -10.31 1.06
CA GLU A 208 -19.22 -11.17 -0.09
C GLU A 208 -20.34 -10.61 -0.99
N MET A 209 -21.16 -9.68 -0.49
CA MET A 209 -22.15 -8.97 -1.32
C MET A 209 -21.56 -7.79 -2.10
N ILE A 210 -20.46 -7.19 -1.65
CA ILE A 210 -19.88 -5.99 -2.29
C ILE A 210 -19.01 -6.40 -3.48
N ASP A 211 -18.20 -7.45 -3.36
CA ASP A 211 -17.41 -8.00 -4.49
C ASP A 211 -18.26 -8.60 -5.62
N LEU A 212 -19.48 -9.04 -5.31
CA LEU A 212 -20.47 -9.46 -6.29
C LEU A 212 -21.17 -8.28 -6.99
N ILE A 213 -21.17 -7.08 -6.38
CA ILE A 213 -21.76 -5.86 -6.96
C ILE A 213 -20.70 -5.04 -7.73
N MET A 214 -19.44 -5.01 -7.27
CA MET A 214 -18.32 -4.39 -7.99
C MET A 214 -17.97 -5.11 -9.30
N ALA A 215 -18.38 -6.38 -9.45
CA ALA A 215 -18.24 -7.18 -10.67
C ALA A 215 -18.97 -6.60 -11.90
N ALA A 216 -19.84 -5.60 -11.74
CA ALA A 216 -20.64 -5.03 -12.83
C ALA A 216 -19.93 -3.88 -13.60
N PHE A 217 -18.76 -3.43 -13.15
CA PHE A 217 -18.14 -2.19 -13.64
C PHE A 217 -16.88 -2.42 -14.49
N VAL A 218 -16.89 -3.48 -15.32
CA VAL A 218 -15.76 -4.05 -16.11
C VAL A 218 -15.48 -3.30 -17.45
N ASP A 219 -16.22 -2.21 -17.64
CA ASP A 219 -16.54 -1.42 -18.82
C ASP A 219 -15.48 -0.51 -19.54
N MET A 220 -14.13 -0.54 -19.34
CA MET A 220 -13.31 0.69 -19.67
C MET A 220 -11.74 0.80 -19.83
N LEU A 221 -10.94 -0.23 -20.23
CA LEU A 221 -9.46 -0.22 -20.58
C LEU A 221 -8.79 0.91 -21.44
N GLN A 222 -7.65 0.63 -22.12
CA GLN A 222 -7.33 1.01 -23.54
C GLN A 222 -5.85 0.80 -23.95
N THR A 223 -5.57 0.04 -25.02
CA THR A 223 -4.58 0.34 -26.12
C THR A 223 -4.33 -0.79 -27.13
N GLU A 224 -4.91 -1.98 -26.94
CA GLU A 224 -4.71 -3.14 -27.83
C GLU A 224 -5.50 -3.07 -29.16
N ASP A 225 -5.14 -3.90 -30.15
CA ASP A 225 -5.50 -3.79 -31.59
C ASP A 225 -7.00 -3.68 -31.92
N TRP A 226 -7.83 -4.12 -30.99
CA TRP A 226 -9.28 -4.20 -31.06
C TRP A 226 -10.00 -2.94 -30.56
N LEU A 227 -9.23 -1.92 -30.14
CA LEU A 227 -9.71 -0.56 -29.91
C LEU A 227 -10.23 0.13 -31.18
N THR A 228 -11.33 0.86 -31.02
CA THR A 228 -11.75 1.89 -32.00
C THR A 228 -10.75 3.06 -32.02
N GLU A 229 -10.62 3.77 -33.14
CA GLU A 229 -9.71 4.93 -33.21
C GLU A 229 -10.07 6.02 -32.20
N ARG A 230 -11.37 6.24 -31.97
CA ARG A 230 -11.88 7.11 -30.90
C ARG A 230 -11.34 6.70 -29.53
N ALA A 231 -11.34 5.40 -29.23
CA ALA A 231 -10.77 4.89 -27.98
C ALA A 231 -9.26 5.18 -27.91
N LYS A 232 -8.49 4.95 -28.98
CA LYS A 232 -7.04 5.26 -29.01
C LYS A 232 -6.74 6.74 -28.78
N GLU A 233 -7.55 7.64 -29.32
CA GLU A 233 -7.43 9.09 -29.09
C GLU A 233 -7.68 9.45 -27.63
N PHE A 234 -8.73 8.92 -26.99
CA PHE A 234 -8.97 9.15 -25.55
C PHE A 234 -7.87 8.55 -24.65
N ALA A 235 -7.32 7.37 -25.00
CA ALA A 235 -6.22 6.76 -24.26
C ALA A 235 -5.04 7.71 -24.19
N LYS A 236 -4.70 8.28 -25.35
CA LYS A 236 -3.65 9.26 -25.51
C LYS A 236 -3.96 10.54 -24.73
N GLU A 237 -5.18 11.08 -24.82
CA GLU A 237 -5.56 12.26 -24.01
C GLU A 237 -5.44 12.02 -22.51
N LYS A 238 -5.70 10.80 -22.03
CA LYS A 238 -5.54 10.43 -20.61
C LYS A 238 -4.07 10.35 -20.21
N VAL A 239 -3.22 9.69 -21.02
CA VAL A 239 -1.76 9.64 -20.78
C VAL A 239 -1.10 11.01 -20.90
N ASP A 240 -1.47 11.81 -21.89
CA ASP A 240 -0.95 13.18 -22.07
C ASP A 240 -1.36 14.11 -20.90
N ALA A 241 -2.45 13.79 -20.21
CA ALA A 241 -2.91 14.47 -18.99
C ALA A 241 -2.41 13.84 -17.68
N MET A 242 -1.69 12.71 -17.71
CA MET A 242 -1.16 12.08 -16.49
C MET A 242 -0.07 12.94 -15.86
N SER A 243 -0.33 13.44 -14.65
CA SER A 243 0.65 14.16 -13.86
C SER A 243 1.62 13.19 -13.18
N LYS A 244 2.84 13.65 -12.89
CA LYS A 244 3.99 12.81 -12.52
C LYS A 244 4.71 13.40 -11.33
N LYS A 245 4.79 12.62 -10.25
CA LYS A 245 5.45 12.97 -8.99
C LYS A 245 6.66 12.07 -8.82
N ILE A 246 7.86 12.64 -8.75
CA ILE A 246 9.13 11.89 -8.78
C ILE A 246 10.04 12.38 -7.66
N GLY A 247 10.56 11.45 -6.85
CA GLY A 247 11.39 11.75 -5.70
C GLY A 247 10.58 12.22 -4.50
N TYR A 248 10.30 13.51 -4.43
CA TYR A 248 9.67 14.15 -3.28
C TYR A 248 8.93 15.45 -3.66
N PRO A 249 7.95 15.92 -2.87
CA PRO A 249 7.26 17.18 -3.15
C PRO A 249 8.16 18.40 -2.95
N ASN A 250 8.12 19.33 -3.91
CA ASN A 250 8.95 20.55 -3.94
C ASN A 250 8.90 21.41 -2.66
N TYR A 251 7.81 21.37 -1.88
CA TYR A 251 7.72 22.16 -0.65
C TYR A 251 8.73 21.72 0.43
N LEU A 252 9.26 20.48 0.35
CA LEU A 252 10.28 19.98 1.27
C LEU A 252 11.64 20.67 1.10
N ASP A 253 11.87 21.40 0.00
CA ASP A 253 13.05 22.25 -0.18
C ASP A 253 12.98 23.55 0.65
N ASP A 254 11.80 23.96 1.12
CA ASP A 254 11.62 25.12 2.01
C ASP A 254 11.25 24.68 3.43
N SER A 255 12.24 24.72 4.33
CA SER A 255 12.06 24.34 5.73
C SER A 255 10.97 25.13 6.46
N LYS A 256 10.58 26.32 6.00
CA LYS A 256 9.49 27.10 6.60
C LYS A 256 8.11 26.57 6.25
N LEU A 257 7.94 26.03 5.04
CA LEU A 257 6.70 25.37 4.64
C LEU A 257 6.52 24.09 5.48
N VAL A 258 7.57 23.28 5.57
CA VAL A 258 7.60 22.08 6.41
C VAL A 258 7.33 22.41 7.88
N ASP A 259 8.00 23.42 8.45
CA ASP A 259 7.78 23.83 9.85
C ASP A 259 6.35 24.35 10.09
N ASN A 260 5.74 25.02 9.11
CA ASN A 260 4.34 25.44 9.20
C ASN A 260 3.36 24.25 9.19
N ASP A 261 3.61 23.24 8.36
CA ASP A 261 2.73 22.06 8.26
C ASP A 261 2.76 21.23 9.56
N TYR A 262 3.92 21.19 10.22
CA TYR A 262 4.09 20.51 11.51
C TYR A 262 3.94 21.42 12.74
N LYS A 263 3.47 22.67 12.61
CA LYS A 263 3.36 23.62 13.75
C LYS A 263 2.44 23.10 14.86
N ASP A 264 1.28 22.55 14.49
CA ASP A 264 0.23 22.10 15.41
C ASP A 264 0.50 20.69 15.97
N TYR A 265 1.55 20.01 15.50
CA TYR A 265 2.02 18.74 16.07
C TYR A 265 2.83 19.01 17.34
N ILE A 266 2.46 18.38 18.44
CA ILE A 266 3.04 18.61 19.78
C ILE A 266 3.70 17.32 20.27
N VAL A 267 5.01 17.39 20.51
CA VAL A 267 5.76 16.32 21.18
C VAL A 267 5.73 16.59 22.69
N TYR A 268 5.24 15.62 23.46
CA TYR A 268 5.18 15.70 24.91
C TYR A 268 6.39 14.99 25.54
N ASP A 269 7.15 15.71 26.36
CA ASP A 269 8.35 15.17 27.02
C ASP A 269 8.06 13.88 27.79
N ASN A 270 8.87 12.85 27.52
CA ASN A 270 8.79 11.50 28.08
C ASN A 270 7.42 10.79 27.93
N ASN A 271 6.50 11.27 27.09
CA ASN A 271 5.18 10.65 26.89
C ASN A 271 4.93 10.29 25.42
N TYR A 272 5.31 9.05 25.08
CA TYR A 272 5.16 8.48 23.74
C TYR A 272 3.69 8.39 23.31
N TYR A 273 2.82 7.78 24.13
CA TYR A 273 1.42 7.55 23.76
C TYR A 273 0.64 8.85 23.58
N LYS A 274 0.81 9.84 24.48
CA LYS A 274 0.16 11.15 24.35
C LYS A 274 0.62 11.89 23.08
N THR A 275 1.90 11.78 22.73
CA THR A 275 2.42 12.32 21.45
C THR A 275 1.82 11.58 20.26
N LYS A 276 1.80 10.24 20.28
CA LYS A 276 1.24 9.39 19.21
C LYS A 276 -0.24 9.69 18.95
N PHE A 277 -1.06 9.77 20.00
CA PHE A 277 -2.48 10.09 19.87
C PHE A 277 -2.73 11.54 19.46
N GLN A 278 -1.88 12.49 19.86
CA GLN A 278 -1.95 13.86 19.35
C GLN A 278 -1.63 13.91 17.85
N PHE A 279 -0.64 13.17 17.39
CA PHE A 279 -0.30 13.06 15.97
C PHE A 279 -1.43 12.41 15.16
N TYR A 280 -2.06 11.36 15.69
CA TYR A 280 -3.25 10.74 15.08
C TYR A 280 -4.42 11.71 15.00
N GLN A 281 -4.69 12.47 16.06
CA GLN A 281 -5.74 13.49 16.08
C GLN A 281 -5.47 14.62 15.07
N MET A 282 -4.23 15.10 14.93
CA MET A 282 -3.89 16.14 13.94
C MET A 282 -4.00 15.61 12.51
N TYR A 283 -3.55 14.38 12.25
CA TYR A 283 -3.74 13.72 10.95
C TYR A 283 -5.22 13.57 10.60
N GLN A 284 -6.04 13.06 11.52
CA GLN A 284 -7.48 12.87 11.30
C GLN A 284 -8.21 14.20 11.13
N LYS A 285 -7.82 15.24 11.88
CA LYS A 285 -8.34 16.60 11.70
C LYS A 285 -8.06 17.11 10.28
N ASP A 286 -6.82 17.03 9.81
CA ASP A 286 -6.43 17.43 8.44
C ASP A 286 -7.09 16.55 7.36
N VAL A 287 -7.41 15.28 7.61
CA VAL A 287 -8.23 14.47 6.69
C VAL A 287 -9.66 15.01 6.64
N LEU A 288 -10.30 15.22 7.79
CA LEU A 288 -11.71 15.60 7.88
C LEU A 288 -11.98 17.03 7.40
N GLU A 289 -11.07 17.98 7.65
CA GLU A 289 -11.24 19.39 7.25
C GLU A 289 -11.27 19.56 5.72
N ARG A 290 -10.65 18.65 4.94
CA ARG A 290 -10.69 18.65 3.47
C ARG A 290 -12.09 18.55 2.88
N ILE A 291 -13.10 18.11 3.62
CA ILE A 291 -14.47 17.92 3.10
C ILE A 291 -15.09 19.21 2.56
N VAL A 292 -14.67 20.38 3.07
CA VAL A 292 -15.10 21.71 2.58
C VAL A 292 -14.11 22.34 1.60
N GLU A 293 -12.95 21.71 1.41
CA GLU A 293 -11.89 22.18 0.51
C GLU A 293 -12.02 21.57 -0.89
N LYS A 294 -11.32 22.17 -1.85
CA LYS A 294 -11.13 21.56 -3.17
C LYS A 294 -10.05 20.49 -3.07
N VAL A 295 -10.10 19.51 -3.97
CA VAL A 295 -9.04 18.50 -4.11
C VAL A 295 -7.72 19.20 -4.47
N ASP A 296 -6.75 19.15 -3.56
CA ASP A 296 -5.38 19.57 -3.82
C ASP A 296 -4.66 18.49 -4.65
N ARG A 297 -4.25 18.86 -5.86
CA ARG A 297 -3.51 17.99 -6.78
C ARG A 297 -2.01 18.06 -6.59
N GLU A 298 -1.47 18.99 -5.82
CA GLU A 298 -0.03 18.98 -5.50
C GLU A 298 0.28 18.02 -4.35
N ARG A 299 -0.71 17.70 -3.50
CA ARG A 299 -0.57 16.77 -2.37
C ARG A 299 -0.17 15.36 -2.81
N TRP A 300 0.79 14.75 -2.11
CA TRP A 300 1.22 13.37 -2.35
C TRP A 300 0.41 12.41 -1.47
N VAL A 301 0.03 11.25 -2.00
CA VAL A 301 -0.64 10.18 -1.23
C VAL A 301 0.35 9.33 -0.42
N ALA A 302 1.64 9.39 -0.75
CA ALA A 302 2.72 8.65 -0.11
C ALA A 302 3.94 9.54 0.15
N GLY A 303 4.69 9.23 1.20
CA GLY A 303 5.94 9.93 1.54
C GLY A 303 7.11 9.54 0.63
N ALA A 304 8.11 10.42 0.52
CA ALA A 304 9.29 10.20 -0.33
C ALA A 304 10.19 9.04 0.13
N ALA A 305 10.25 8.78 1.43
CA ALA A 305 11.01 7.69 2.03
C ALA A 305 10.16 6.40 2.07
N LEU A 306 9.88 5.86 0.89
CA LEU A 306 9.13 4.61 0.70
C LEU A 306 9.65 3.85 -0.52
N VAL A 307 9.82 2.53 -0.41
CA VAL A 307 10.23 1.66 -1.52
C VAL A 307 8.98 1.07 -2.18
N ASN A 308 8.25 1.92 -2.91
CA ASN A 308 7.08 1.53 -3.68
C ASN A 308 6.81 2.55 -4.80
N ALA A 309 5.82 2.32 -5.66
CA ALA A 309 5.26 3.29 -6.60
C ALA A 309 3.72 3.22 -6.56
N PHE A 310 3.03 4.23 -7.10
CA PHE A 310 1.56 4.33 -7.04
C PHE A 310 0.93 5.07 -8.21
N TYR A 311 -0.25 4.59 -8.63
CA TYR A 311 -1.20 5.32 -9.46
C TYR A 311 -2.42 5.77 -8.65
N SER A 312 -2.87 7.01 -8.85
CA SER A 312 -4.07 7.56 -8.23
C SER A 312 -5.14 7.86 -9.29
N PRO A 313 -6.24 7.08 -9.34
CA PRO A 313 -7.29 7.25 -10.36
C PRO A 313 -7.99 8.62 -10.31
N ASN A 314 -8.29 9.13 -9.11
CA ASN A 314 -9.03 10.38 -8.91
C ASN A 314 -8.25 11.64 -9.30
N THR A 315 -6.91 11.57 -9.34
CA THR A 315 -6.05 12.68 -9.75
C THR A 315 -5.44 12.47 -11.14
N ASN A 316 -5.45 11.23 -11.66
CA ASN A 316 -4.76 10.77 -12.86
C ASN A 316 -3.24 10.99 -12.73
N GLU A 317 -2.66 10.47 -11.65
CA GLU A 317 -1.26 10.70 -11.26
C GLU A 317 -0.47 9.42 -11.06
N ILE A 318 0.79 9.43 -11.48
CA ILE A 318 1.80 8.39 -11.17
C ILE A 318 2.88 8.96 -10.24
N ILE A 319 3.22 8.21 -9.19
CA ILE A 319 4.01 8.68 -8.05
C ILE A 319 5.16 7.69 -7.80
N PHE A 320 6.39 8.18 -7.91
CA PHE A 320 7.63 7.43 -7.68
C PHE A 320 8.43 8.09 -6.54
N PRO A 321 8.19 7.73 -5.27
CA PRO A 321 8.99 8.14 -4.12
C PRO A 321 10.51 7.96 -4.34
N ALA A 322 11.32 8.79 -3.69
CA ALA A 322 12.78 8.68 -3.75
C ALA A 322 13.31 7.31 -3.33
N GLY A 323 12.61 6.61 -2.42
CA GLY A 323 12.99 5.28 -1.94
C GLY A 323 12.98 4.15 -2.98
N ILE A 324 12.22 4.23 -4.08
CA ILE A 324 12.29 3.24 -5.17
C ILE A 324 13.34 3.57 -6.24
N LEU A 325 13.88 4.81 -6.26
CA LEU A 325 14.79 5.31 -7.29
C LEU A 325 16.26 4.95 -7.02
N GLN A 326 16.51 3.69 -6.65
CA GLN A 326 17.82 3.14 -6.30
C GLN A 326 18.03 1.74 -6.94
N PRO A 327 19.26 1.18 -6.96
CA PRO A 327 19.49 -0.22 -7.36
C PRO A 327 18.58 -1.16 -6.54
N VAL A 328 18.02 -2.23 -7.07
CA VAL A 328 18.18 -2.79 -8.44
C VAL A 328 17.33 -2.11 -9.52
N PHE A 329 16.34 -1.29 -9.13
CA PHE A 329 15.40 -0.66 -10.07
C PHE A 329 16.04 0.42 -10.94
N TYR A 330 16.83 1.32 -10.35
CA TYR A 330 17.44 2.45 -11.05
C TYR A 330 18.85 2.76 -10.60
N HIS A 331 19.75 2.96 -11.57
CA HIS A 331 21.01 3.63 -11.29
C HIS A 331 21.54 4.38 -12.52
N LYS A 332 22.02 5.61 -12.31
CA LYS A 332 22.56 6.47 -13.38
C LYS A 332 23.68 5.82 -14.22
N ASN A 333 24.45 4.91 -13.62
CA ASN A 333 25.55 4.20 -14.29
C ASN A 333 25.18 2.78 -14.78
N PHE A 334 23.95 2.29 -14.55
CA PHE A 334 23.53 0.98 -15.06
C PHE A 334 23.36 1.03 -16.59
N PRO A 335 23.60 -0.10 -17.30
CA PRO A 335 23.16 -0.30 -18.67
C PRO A 335 21.69 0.13 -18.85
N ARG A 336 21.35 0.63 -20.05
CA ARG A 336 19.97 1.10 -20.27
C ARG A 336 18.99 -0.07 -20.27
N SER A 337 19.40 -1.25 -20.73
CA SER A 337 18.62 -2.48 -20.57
C SER A 337 18.18 -2.74 -19.13
N MET A 338 19.08 -2.59 -18.16
CA MET A 338 18.79 -2.76 -16.73
C MET A 338 17.86 -1.68 -16.19
N ASN A 339 18.15 -0.40 -16.46
CA ASN A 339 17.26 0.70 -16.06
C ASN A 339 15.85 0.61 -16.66
N PHE A 340 15.72 0.11 -17.90
CA PHE A 340 14.41 -0.13 -18.51
C PHE A 340 13.74 -1.40 -17.97
N GLY A 341 14.49 -2.45 -17.62
CA GLY A 341 13.96 -3.70 -17.04
C GLY A 341 13.55 -3.57 -15.57
N GLY A 342 14.18 -2.67 -14.81
CA GLY A 342 13.79 -2.28 -13.45
C GLY A 342 12.76 -1.14 -13.47
N ILE A 343 13.18 0.09 -13.16
CA ILE A 343 12.28 1.24 -13.00
C ILE A 343 11.46 1.54 -14.26
N GLY A 344 11.93 1.18 -15.46
CA GLY A 344 11.15 1.31 -16.69
C GLY A 344 9.90 0.43 -16.71
N VAL A 345 9.96 -0.79 -16.15
CA VAL A 345 8.80 -1.67 -15.98
C VAL A 345 7.86 -1.11 -14.93
N VAL A 346 8.38 -0.67 -13.78
CA VAL A 346 7.57 -0.03 -12.72
C VAL A 346 6.83 1.21 -13.26
N ILE A 347 7.50 2.08 -14.02
CA ILE A 347 6.84 3.22 -14.68
C ILE A 347 5.75 2.77 -15.65
N GLY A 348 5.99 1.69 -16.40
CA GLY A 348 4.99 1.10 -17.28
C GLY A 348 3.80 0.48 -16.53
N HIS A 349 4.05 -0.13 -15.36
CA HIS A 349 3.05 -0.73 -14.47
C HIS A 349 2.11 0.37 -13.94
N GLU A 350 2.65 1.45 -13.36
CA GLU A 350 1.83 2.58 -12.87
C GLU A 350 1.02 3.28 -13.99
N ILE A 351 1.59 3.41 -15.19
CA ILE A 351 0.85 3.94 -16.35
C ILE A 351 -0.28 2.97 -16.73
N THR A 352 -0.06 1.66 -16.61
CA THR A 352 -1.05 0.62 -16.94
C THR A 352 -2.18 0.56 -15.92
N HIS A 353 -1.97 0.89 -14.64
CA HIS A 353 -3.07 1.07 -13.69
C HIS A 353 -4.09 2.14 -14.14
N GLY A 354 -3.69 3.10 -14.98
CA GLY A 354 -4.64 3.99 -15.66
C GLY A 354 -5.63 3.29 -16.61
N PHE A 355 -5.40 2.02 -16.93
CA PHE A 355 -6.10 1.22 -17.95
C PHE A 355 -6.31 -0.26 -17.55
N ASP A 356 -6.01 -0.62 -16.30
CA ASP A 356 -6.22 -1.95 -15.68
C ASP A 356 -7.72 -2.26 -15.51
N ASP A 357 -8.16 -3.19 -14.66
CA ASP A 357 -9.59 -3.42 -14.47
C ASP A 357 -10.32 -2.39 -13.57
N ARG A 358 -9.64 -1.36 -13.03
CA ARG A 358 -10.21 -0.32 -12.15
C ARG A 358 -9.95 1.11 -12.63
N GLY A 359 -8.70 1.55 -12.71
CA GLY A 359 -8.32 2.94 -12.98
C GLY A 359 -8.76 3.41 -14.37
N ARG A 360 -9.02 2.46 -15.26
CA ARG A 360 -9.69 2.59 -16.55
C ARG A 360 -11.05 3.31 -16.49
N LEU A 361 -11.81 3.15 -15.42
CA LEU A 361 -13.15 3.76 -15.25
C LEU A 361 -13.11 5.30 -15.20
N TYR A 362 -11.95 5.86 -14.91
CA TYR A 362 -11.73 7.27 -14.66
C TYR A 362 -11.33 7.97 -15.96
N ASP A 363 -11.93 9.13 -16.24
CA ASP A 363 -11.53 10.00 -17.33
C ASP A 363 -10.16 10.68 -17.05
N LYS A 364 -9.65 11.44 -18.01
CA LYS A 364 -8.36 12.16 -17.90
C LYS A 364 -8.28 13.21 -16.79
N TYR A 365 -9.40 13.58 -16.17
CA TYR A 365 -9.44 14.46 -15.02
C TYR A 365 -9.55 13.68 -13.70
N GLY A 366 -9.82 12.36 -13.76
CA GLY A 366 -10.02 11.50 -12.60
C GLY A 366 -11.50 11.34 -12.20
N ASN A 367 -12.45 11.46 -13.13
CA ASN A 367 -13.87 11.19 -12.84
C ASN A 367 -14.34 9.87 -13.46
N ILE A 368 -15.02 9.03 -12.70
CA ILE A 368 -15.81 7.90 -13.18
C ILE A 368 -16.87 8.40 -14.18
N ARG A 369 -16.76 7.94 -15.42
CA ARG A 369 -17.71 8.19 -16.53
C ARG A 369 -17.68 6.99 -17.45
N GLN A 370 -18.73 6.73 -18.22
CA GLN A 370 -18.62 5.82 -19.38
C GLN A 370 -18.09 6.58 -20.59
N TRP A 371 -16.82 6.36 -20.94
CA TRP A 371 -16.12 7.14 -21.96
C TRP A 371 -15.83 6.38 -23.27
N TRP A 372 -16.40 5.17 -23.47
CA TRP A 372 -16.37 4.48 -24.76
C TRP A 372 -17.55 3.52 -25.03
N ASP A 373 -17.42 2.73 -26.11
CA ASP A 373 -18.45 1.88 -26.70
C ASP A 373 -18.40 0.42 -26.21
N ASN A 374 -19.59 -0.21 -26.16
CA ASN A 374 -19.80 -1.59 -25.71
C ASN A 374 -18.97 -2.64 -26.47
N ALA A 375 -18.62 -2.40 -27.73
CA ALA A 375 -17.83 -3.34 -28.54
C ALA A 375 -16.34 -3.37 -28.12
N THR A 376 -15.85 -2.32 -27.47
CA THR A 376 -14.57 -2.33 -26.76
C THR A 376 -14.64 -2.89 -25.33
N ILE A 377 -15.82 -3.15 -24.77
CA ILE A 377 -15.99 -3.66 -23.40
C ILE A 377 -15.84 -5.19 -23.39
N GLU A 378 -16.67 -5.85 -24.19
CA GLU A 378 -16.73 -7.32 -24.36
C GLU A 378 -15.37 -7.95 -24.68
N LYS A 379 -14.53 -7.23 -25.44
CA LYS A 379 -13.19 -7.70 -25.84
C LYS A 379 -12.15 -7.51 -24.73
N PHE A 380 -12.32 -6.54 -23.83
CA PHE A 380 -11.46 -6.41 -22.65
C PHE A 380 -11.71 -7.54 -21.68
N GLU A 381 -12.98 -7.86 -21.44
CA GLU A 381 -13.39 -9.02 -20.65
C GLU A 381 -12.77 -10.30 -21.24
N THR A 382 -12.91 -10.53 -22.54
CA THR A 382 -12.32 -11.70 -23.22
C THR A 382 -10.78 -11.79 -23.05
N LYS A 383 -10.06 -10.66 -23.14
CA LYS A 383 -8.60 -10.63 -22.99
C LYS A 383 -8.14 -10.77 -21.54
N THR A 384 -8.77 -10.07 -20.62
CA THR A 384 -8.46 -10.15 -19.19
C THR A 384 -8.88 -11.48 -18.58
N LYS A 385 -9.90 -12.14 -19.14
CA LYS A 385 -10.26 -13.52 -18.79
C LYS A 385 -9.13 -14.50 -19.10
N CYS A 386 -8.36 -14.29 -20.18
CA CYS A 386 -7.16 -15.09 -20.45
C CYS A 386 -6.09 -14.94 -19.36
N ILE A 387 -5.91 -13.73 -18.80
CA ILE A 387 -4.99 -13.48 -17.68
C ILE A 387 -5.56 -14.11 -16.40
N GLU A 388 -6.84 -13.91 -16.12
CA GLU A 388 -7.55 -14.51 -14.98
C GLU A 388 -7.44 -16.03 -14.98
N ASP A 389 -7.66 -16.68 -16.13
CA ASP A 389 -7.56 -18.14 -16.30
C ASP A 389 -6.12 -18.65 -16.22
N GLN A 390 -5.16 -17.93 -16.81
CA GLN A 390 -3.73 -18.25 -16.71
C GLN A 390 -3.28 -18.23 -15.25
N TYR A 391 -3.55 -17.15 -14.52
CA TYR A 391 -3.09 -17.02 -13.15
C TYR A 391 -3.87 -17.95 -12.20
N SER A 392 -5.16 -18.20 -12.45
CA SER A 392 -5.95 -19.20 -11.70
C SER A 392 -5.52 -20.65 -11.93
N ALA A 393 -4.66 -20.91 -12.93
CA ALA A 393 -4.04 -22.22 -13.15
C ALA A 393 -2.77 -22.43 -12.31
N PHE A 394 -2.12 -21.36 -11.82
CA PHE A 394 -0.92 -21.48 -10.98
C PHE A 394 -1.26 -22.05 -9.59
N VAL A 395 -0.46 -23.03 -9.18
CA VAL A 395 -0.46 -23.62 -7.83
C VAL A 395 0.82 -23.22 -7.14
N LEU A 396 0.72 -22.63 -5.95
CA LEU A 396 1.84 -22.32 -5.08
C LEU A 396 2.18 -23.58 -4.28
N GLU A 397 3.08 -24.41 -4.82
CA GLU A 397 3.41 -25.74 -4.29
C GLU A 397 3.81 -25.72 -2.80
N GLN A 398 4.41 -24.62 -2.34
CA GLN A 398 4.86 -24.43 -0.95
C GLN A 398 3.70 -24.47 0.06
N ILE A 399 2.50 -24.07 -0.36
CA ILE A 399 1.28 -23.98 0.49
C ILE A 399 0.11 -24.79 -0.09
N GLY A 400 0.26 -25.41 -1.26
CA GLY A 400 -0.77 -26.21 -1.92
C GLY A 400 -1.99 -25.43 -2.45
N MET A 401 -1.96 -24.09 -2.40
CA MET A 401 -3.07 -23.22 -2.79
C MET A 401 -2.95 -22.73 -4.23
N LYS A 402 -4.08 -22.35 -4.83
CA LYS A 402 -4.11 -21.69 -6.15
C LYS A 402 -4.09 -20.17 -6.01
N VAL A 403 -3.44 -19.50 -6.96
CA VAL A 403 -3.55 -18.04 -7.09
C VAL A 403 -4.98 -17.67 -7.50
N ASN A 404 -5.59 -16.70 -6.83
CA ASN A 404 -6.88 -16.15 -7.24
C ASN A 404 -6.67 -15.14 -8.38
N GLY A 405 -6.66 -15.63 -9.63
CA GLY A 405 -6.42 -14.81 -10.82
C GLY A 405 -7.45 -13.72 -11.08
N ARG A 406 -8.62 -13.74 -10.41
CA ARG A 406 -9.61 -12.66 -10.45
C ARG A 406 -9.23 -11.53 -9.50
N SER A 407 -8.71 -11.85 -8.32
CA SER A 407 -8.24 -10.87 -7.33
C SER A 407 -6.96 -10.17 -7.79
N THR A 408 -5.98 -10.93 -8.29
CA THR A 408 -4.70 -10.37 -8.78
C THR A 408 -4.80 -9.74 -10.18
N LYS A 409 -5.98 -9.70 -10.79
CA LYS A 409 -6.17 -9.34 -12.20
C LYS A 409 -5.63 -7.96 -12.58
N GLY A 410 -5.86 -6.93 -11.75
CA GLY A 410 -5.37 -5.58 -11.98
C GLY A 410 -3.84 -5.52 -12.06
N GLU A 411 -3.17 -6.06 -11.03
CA GLU A 411 -1.72 -6.20 -10.95
C GLU A 411 -1.15 -7.00 -12.13
N ASN A 412 -1.76 -8.15 -12.46
CA ASN A 412 -1.32 -8.99 -13.58
C ASN A 412 -1.41 -8.25 -14.93
N ILE A 413 -2.45 -7.42 -15.12
CA ILE A 413 -2.57 -6.54 -16.29
C ILE A 413 -1.46 -5.48 -16.27
N ALA A 414 -1.20 -4.87 -15.12
CA ALA A 414 -0.19 -3.84 -14.93
C ALA A 414 1.23 -4.35 -15.21
N ASP A 415 1.59 -5.54 -14.73
CA ASP A 415 2.88 -6.19 -15.01
C ASP A 415 3.07 -6.50 -16.50
N ASN A 416 2.09 -7.17 -17.11
CA ASN A 416 2.16 -7.55 -18.53
C ASN A 416 2.20 -6.31 -19.43
N GLY A 417 1.41 -5.27 -19.09
CA GLY A 417 1.41 -3.99 -19.79
C GLY A 417 2.72 -3.23 -19.60
N GLY A 418 3.22 -3.15 -18.37
CA GLY A 418 4.44 -2.43 -18.01
C GLY A 418 5.69 -3.03 -18.65
N LEU A 419 5.84 -4.35 -18.58
CA LEU A 419 6.96 -5.07 -19.20
C LEU A 419 7.00 -4.86 -20.72
N LYS A 420 5.84 -4.99 -21.38
CA LYS A 420 5.67 -4.78 -22.84
C LYS A 420 5.99 -3.34 -23.25
N GLN A 421 5.55 -2.36 -22.47
CA GLN A 421 5.84 -0.93 -22.70
C GLN A 421 7.32 -0.61 -22.51
N ALA A 422 7.90 -1.05 -21.39
CA ALA A 422 9.31 -0.82 -21.05
C ALA A 422 10.25 -1.42 -22.10
N TYR A 423 10.00 -2.66 -22.54
CA TYR A 423 10.79 -3.30 -23.58
C TYR A 423 10.70 -2.56 -24.91
N LYS A 424 9.49 -2.16 -25.33
CA LYS A 424 9.28 -1.36 -26.55
C LYS A 424 10.01 -0.01 -26.48
N ALA A 425 9.94 0.69 -25.35
CA ALA A 425 10.64 1.95 -25.13
C ALA A 425 12.16 1.77 -25.18
N TYR A 426 12.68 0.69 -24.58
CA TYR A 426 14.09 0.30 -24.65
C TYR A 426 14.55 0.00 -26.09
N LYS A 427 13.78 -0.74 -26.90
CA LYS A 427 14.13 -0.98 -28.32
C LYS A 427 14.18 0.31 -29.13
N GLU A 428 13.23 1.23 -28.94
CA GLU A 428 13.27 2.56 -29.57
C GLU A 428 14.43 3.44 -29.08
N TYR A 429 14.82 3.32 -27.80
CA TYR A 429 16.01 3.97 -27.27
C TYR A 429 17.28 3.46 -27.95
N VAL A 430 17.47 2.14 -28.04
CA VAL A 430 18.65 1.51 -28.66
C VAL A 430 18.73 1.82 -30.16
N ARG A 431 17.59 1.91 -30.87
CA ARG A 431 17.54 2.32 -32.28
C ARG A 431 18.13 3.72 -32.51
N LYS A 432 18.06 4.60 -31.50
CA LYS A 432 18.62 5.97 -31.52
C LYS A 432 20.01 6.05 -30.85
N HIS A 433 20.30 5.15 -29.92
CA HIS A 433 21.53 5.11 -29.11
C HIS A 433 22.07 3.67 -29.04
N PRO A 434 22.76 3.18 -30.09
CA PRO A 434 23.28 1.81 -30.12
C PRO A 434 24.22 1.53 -28.94
N GLN A 435 24.04 0.39 -28.27
CA GLN A 435 24.89 -0.08 -27.18
C GLN A 435 25.68 -1.31 -27.64
N TYR A 436 27.01 -1.22 -27.58
CA TYR A 436 27.93 -2.25 -28.06
C TYR A 436 28.72 -2.94 -26.94
N SER A 437 28.75 -2.37 -25.73
CA SER A 437 29.54 -2.86 -24.60
C SER A 437 28.68 -3.74 -23.68
N LEU A 438 28.79 -5.06 -23.86
CA LEU A 438 28.20 -6.05 -22.96
C LEU A 438 28.79 -5.94 -21.54
N LEU A 439 28.04 -6.44 -20.55
CA LEU A 439 28.53 -6.51 -19.17
C LEU A 439 29.68 -7.55 -19.06
N PRO A 440 30.83 -7.19 -18.46
CA PRO A 440 31.90 -8.15 -18.24
C PRO A 440 31.45 -9.21 -17.21
N GLY A 441 31.86 -10.46 -17.44
CA GLY A 441 31.53 -11.60 -16.56
C GLY A 441 30.13 -12.19 -16.78
N VAL A 442 29.27 -11.58 -17.60
CA VAL A 442 27.92 -12.07 -17.90
C VAL A 442 27.77 -12.22 -19.41
N ASN A 443 27.72 -13.45 -19.92
CA ASN A 443 27.60 -13.74 -21.35
C ASN A 443 26.15 -13.59 -21.86
N LEU A 444 25.56 -12.40 -21.66
CA LEU A 444 24.20 -12.07 -22.06
C LEU A 444 24.17 -10.78 -22.88
N THR A 445 23.30 -10.77 -23.89
CA THR A 445 22.98 -9.56 -24.67
C THR A 445 22.23 -8.54 -23.81
N HIS A 446 22.22 -7.26 -24.21
CA HIS A 446 21.40 -6.25 -23.53
C HIS A 446 19.90 -6.58 -23.53
N ASP A 447 19.39 -7.28 -24.55
CA ASP A 447 17.99 -7.73 -24.57
C ASP A 447 17.73 -8.80 -23.50
N GLN A 448 18.64 -9.76 -23.32
CA GLN A 448 18.55 -10.74 -22.21
C GLN A 448 18.73 -10.08 -20.83
N LEU A 449 19.64 -9.11 -20.71
CA LEU A 449 19.86 -8.36 -19.47
C LEU A 449 18.64 -7.52 -19.06
N PHE A 450 17.81 -7.08 -20.01
CA PHE A 450 16.53 -6.43 -19.70
C PHE A 450 15.61 -7.38 -18.95
N PHE A 451 15.38 -8.59 -19.48
CA PHE A 451 14.50 -9.59 -18.83
C PHE A 451 15.09 -10.13 -17.53
N LEU A 452 16.43 -10.31 -17.46
CA LEU A 452 17.10 -10.75 -16.24
C LEU A 452 16.96 -9.72 -15.09
N ASN A 453 17.03 -8.42 -15.39
CA ASN A 453 16.82 -7.36 -14.38
C ASN A 453 15.34 -7.14 -14.05
N TYR A 454 14.41 -7.61 -14.88
CA TYR A 454 12.99 -7.60 -14.54
C TYR A 454 12.64 -8.73 -13.55
N ALA A 455 13.24 -9.90 -13.72
CA ALA A 455 12.99 -11.06 -12.86
C ALA A 455 13.76 -11.04 -11.53
N GLN A 456 14.72 -10.12 -11.36
CA GLN A 456 15.54 -9.90 -10.15
C GLN A 456 15.09 -8.65 -9.40
#